data_AF-A0A1Q7B290-F1
#
_entry.id   AF-A0A1Q7B290-F1
#
_cell.length_a   1.000
_cell.length_b   1.000
_cell.length_c   1.000
_cell.angle_alpha   90.00
_cell.angle_beta   90.00
_cell.angle_gamma   90.00
#
_symmetry.space_group_name_H-M   'P 1'
#
loop_
_entity.id
_entity.type
_entity.pdbx_description
1 polymer ?
#
loop_
_entity_poly.entity_id
_entity_poly.type
_entity_poly.pdbx_seq_one_letter_code
_entity_poly.pdbx_strand_id
1 'polypeptide(L)'
;MPLIGHMRPGSAPAQGPQAPTVDNGIYYHGGPVILAQKVAAIYWSSNTIYAGGPAPGTTGPGSADGSVIGYFLNNLGGSPYYNINTTYTDSAGTAIQNSVTYTEFWASNTNVPLPIVPVTDLQMQNQIIAGFTSGQLTYDPSTLYLIFSDQLVNLGGGFGSVYCAYHGNFTWNGNDVKYAAMPHDIDVFDCNALSGSPNDDAAADAEVNTLAHETEETNTDEDLDAWYDNSGNENGDKCAWNFGTTYTTANGSTANMKIGTKDFLVQQNWVNANGGGCRLSW
;
A
#
# COMPACT_ATOMS: atom_id res chain seq x y z
N MET A 1 -8.78 -15.07 9.00
CA MET A 1 -8.18 -14.34 10.15
C MET A 1 -8.77 -12.93 10.13
N PRO A 2 -8.77 -12.12 11.21
CA PRO A 2 -9.29 -10.76 11.10
C PRO A 2 -8.44 -9.99 10.07
N LEU A 3 -9.06 -9.06 9.34
CA LEU A 3 -8.36 -8.12 8.45
C LEU A 3 -7.25 -7.43 9.25
N ILE A 4 -6.00 -7.58 8.81
CA ILE A 4 -4.87 -6.81 9.32
C ILE A 4 -4.86 -5.55 8.46
N GLY A 5 -4.95 -4.39 9.10
CA GLY A 5 -5.05 -3.11 8.42
C GLY A 5 -4.20 -2.09 9.15
N HIS A 6 -3.77 -1.07 8.42
CA HIS A 6 -2.88 -0.04 8.90
C HIS A 6 -3.31 0.54 10.27
N MET A 7 -2.62 0.18 11.35
CA MET A 7 -2.94 0.62 12.73
C MET A 7 -2.82 2.14 12.88
N ARG A 8 -3.48 2.75 13.87
CA ARG A 8 -3.40 4.19 14.21
C ARG A 8 -2.18 4.54 15.10
N PRO A 9 -1.76 5.81 15.21
CA PRO A 9 -0.63 6.20 16.07
C PRO A 9 -0.87 5.87 17.56
N GLY A 10 0.08 5.20 18.24
CA GLY A 10 0.09 5.12 19.71
C GLY A 10 0.48 3.81 20.42
N SER A 11 0.94 2.77 19.72
CA SER A 11 1.20 1.45 20.35
C SER A 11 2.51 0.78 19.91
N ALA A 12 3.65 1.46 20.08
CA ALA A 12 4.97 0.84 19.89
C ALA A 12 5.59 0.42 21.25
N PRO A 13 5.93 -0.87 21.47
CA PRO A 13 6.65 -1.29 22.66
C PRO A 13 8.18 -1.13 22.50
N ALA A 14 8.86 -0.72 23.58
CA ALA A 14 10.32 -0.65 23.67
C ALA A 14 10.94 -1.99 24.11
N GLN A 15 12.10 -2.37 23.56
CA GLN A 15 12.82 -3.62 23.89
C GLN A 15 14.29 -3.36 24.30
N GLY A 16 14.76 -4.07 25.33
CA GLY A 16 16.14 -4.07 25.86
C GLY A 16 17.01 -5.21 25.29
N PRO A 17 18.30 -5.34 25.69
CA PRO A 17 19.31 -5.99 24.85
C PRO A 17 19.71 -7.42 25.27
N GLN A 18 19.80 -8.36 24.32
CA GLN A 18 20.74 -9.50 24.35
C GLN A 18 20.90 -10.17 22.97
N ALA A 19 22.12 -10.58 22.57
CA ALA A 19 22.43 -11.23 21.28
C ALA A 19 22.83 -12.72 21.44
N PRO A 20 22.19 -13.65 20.70
CA PRO A 20 22.84 -14.48 19.65
C PRO A 20 21.92 -14.75 18.44
N THR A 21 22.47 -15.09 17.25
CA THR A 21 21.77 -15.14 15.92
C THR A 21 20.62 -14.15 15.86
N VAL A 22 20.94 -12.88 15.62
CA VAL A 22 20.03 -11.77 15.90
C VAL A 22 18.69 -12.04 15.21
N ASP A 23 17.70 -12.40 16.03
CA ASP A 23 16.35 -12.63 15.58
C ASP A 23 15.88 -11.34 14.90
N ASN A 24 15.39 -11.46 13.67
CA ASN A 24 14.89 -10.31 12.94
C ASN A 24 13.50 -9.89 13.44
N GLY A 25 12.88 -10.63 14.36
CA GLY A 25 11.60 -10.25 14.99
C GLY A 25 10.38 -10.35 14.08
N ILE A 26 10.49 -11.05 12.95
CA ILE A 26 9.41 -11.37 12.02
C ILE A 26 9.65 -12.79 11.47
N TYR A 27 8.59 -13.57 11.28
CA TYR A 27 8.69 -15.01 11.04
C TYR A 27 7.84 -15.44 9.86
N TYR A 28 8.27 -16.50 9.17
CA TYR A 28 7.54 -17.10 8.07
C TYR A 28 6.58 -18.20 8.57
N HIS A 29 5.32 -18.15 8.13
CA HIS A 29 4.23 -19.02 8.57
C HIS A 29 3.72 -19.96 7.47
N GLY A 30 4.34 -19.92 6.29
CA GLY A 30 4.13 -20.89 5.21
C GLY A 30 3.23 -20.43 4.07
N GLY A 31 2.64 -19.25 4.19
CA GLY A 31 1.85 -18.58 3.14
C GLY A 31 2.66 -18.15 1.92
N PRO A 32 1.99 -17.83 0.82
CA PRO A 32 2.65 -17.36 -0.39
C PRO A 32 3.16 -15.92 -0.26
N VAL A 33 4.10 -15.56 -1.12
CA VAL A 33 4.63 -14.19 -1.28
C VAL A 33 4.68 -13.87 -2.76
N ILE A 34 4.60 -12.59 -3.10
CA ILE A 34 4.67 -12.17 -4.51
C ILE A 34 6.13 -11.92 -4.90
N LEU A 35 6.78 -12.87 -5.57
CA LEU A 35 8.21 -12.73 -5.91
C LEU A 35 8.51 -11.54 -6.83
N ALA A 36 7.58 -11.14 -7.70
CA ALA A 36 7.71 -9.97 -8.57
C ALA A 36 6.35 -9.29 -8.67
N GLN A 37 6.12 -8.26 -7.84
CA GLN A 37 4.80 -7.67 -7.68
C GLN A 37 4.42 -6.79 -8.87
N LYS A 38 3.16 -6.89 -9.25
CA LYS A 38 2.47 -5.96 -10.13
C LYS A 38 1.43 -5.22 -9.33
N VAL A 39 1.07 -4.04 -9.80
CA VAL A 39 -0.03 -3.25 -9.23
C VAL A 39 -0.91 -2.74 -10.35
N ALA A 40 -2.21 -2.68 -10.09
CA ALA A 40 -3.20 -2.03 -10.95
C ALA A 40 -4.05 -1.10 -10.09
N ALA A 41 -4.27 0.12 -10.57
CA ALA A 41 -5.01 1.14 -9.81
C ALA A 41 -6.47 1.21 -10.29
N ILE A 42 -7.40 1.25 -9.36
CA ILE A 42 -8.82 1.41 -9.60
C ILE A 42 -9.24 2.72 -8.94
N TYR A 43 -9.42 3.77 -9.73
CA TYR A 43 -9.92 5.05 -9.24
C TYR A 43 -11.45 5.02 -9.29
N TRP A 44 -12.09 4.70 -8.18
CA TRP A 44 -13.55 4.52 -8.10
C TRP A 44 -14.25 5.82 -7.69
N SER A 45 -14.41 6.72 -8.66
CA SER A 45 -14.99 8.05 -8.43
C SER A 45 -15.69 8.61 -9.67
N SER A 46 -16.62 9.55 -9.44
CA SER A 46 -17.21 10.39 -10.50
C SER A 46 -16.33 11.59 -10.88
N ASN A 47 -15.25 11.83 -10.13
CA ASN A 47 -14.29 12.91 -10.31
C ASN A 47 -12.86 12.35 -10.38
N THR A 48 -11.94 13.14 -10.92
CA THR A 48 -10.51 12.83 -10.77
C THR A 48 -10.12 13.00 -9.31
N ILE A 49 -9.60 11.94 -8.68
CA ILE A 49 -9.28 11.91 -7.23
C ILE A 49 -8.04 12.77 -6.93
N TYR A 50 -6.95 12.55 -7.67
CA TYR A 50 -5.66 13.23 -7.46
C TYR A 50 -5.31 14.15 -8.64
N ALA A 51 -4.61 15.25 -8.39
CA ALA A 51 -4.26 16.21 -9.44
C ALA A 51 -3.42 15.56 -10.54
N GLY A 52 -3.81 15.78 -11.81
CA GLY A 52 -3.15 15.16 -12.97
C GLY A 52 -3.44 13.66 -13.17
N GLY A 53 -4.24 13.05 -12.29
CA GLY A 53 -4.62 11.65 -12.39
C GLY A 53 -5.65 11.35 -13.49
N PRO A 54 -6.04 10.07 -13.62
CA PRO A 54 -6.97 9.62 -14.64
C PRO A 54 -8.32 10.35 -14.60
N ALA A 55 -8.88 10.61 -15.79
CA ALA A 55 -10.22 11.14 -15.91
C ALA A 55 -11.26 10.02 -15.68
N PRO A 56 -12.36 10.26 -14.95
CA PRO A 56 -13.42 9.27 -14.75
C PRO A 56 -13.94 8.68 -16.07
N GLY A 57 -14.09 7.36 -16.14
CA GLY A 57 -14.51 6.62 -17.32
C GLY A 57 -13.39 6.23 -18.28
N THR A 58 -12.11 6.38 -17.87
CA THR A 58 -10.95 6.00 -18.69
C THR A 58 -10.24 4.77 -18.15
N THR A 59 -9.48 4.11 -19.03
CA THR A 59 -8.53 3.04 -18.71
C THR A 59 -7.25 3.29 -19.51
N GLY A 60 -6.12 2.81 -19.04
CA GLY A 60 -4.85 2.97 -19.74
C GLY A 60 -3.70 2.24 -19.04
N PRO A 61 -2.51 2.21 -19.66
CA PRO A 61 -1.32 1.68 -19.00
C PRO A 61 -0.98 2.54 -17.77
N GLY A 62 -0.35 1.94 -16.76
CA GLY A 62 0.07 2.66 -15.54
C GLY A 62 0.99 3.84 -15.83
N SER A 63 1.76 3.79 -16.93
CA SER A 63 2.61 4.91 -17.38
C SER A 63 1.85 6.14 -17.90
N ALA A 64 0.54 6.02 -18.15
CA ALA A 64 -0.32 7.13 -18.54
C ALA A 64 -1.05 7.79 -17.34
N ASP A 65 -0.86 7.27 -16.12
CA ASP A 65 -1.34 7.90 -14.91
C ASP A 65 -0.43 9.08 -14.53
N GLY A 66 -0.92 10.30 -14.76
CA GLY A 66 -0.19 11.55 -14.53
C GLY A 66 -0.21 12.04 -13.09
N SER A 67 -0.85 11.32 -12.16
CA SER A 67 -0.91 11.71 -10.75
C SER A 67 0.41 11.45 -10.02
N VAL A 68 0.52 12.00 -8.80
CA VAL A 68 1.61 11.66 -7.88
C VAL A 68 1.56 10.17 -7.47
N ILE A 69 0.37 9.58 -7.36
CA ILE A 69 0.19 8.12 -7.14
C ILE A 69 0.82 7.33 -8.29
N GLY A 70 0.43 7.66 -9.52
CA GLY A 70 0.97 7.01 -10.71
C GLY A 70 2.48 7.17 -10.82
N TYR A 71 3.01 8.34 -10.50
CA TYR A 71 4.44 8.55 -10.43
C TYR A 71 5.11 7.64 -9.40
N PHE A 72 4.58 7.57 -8.18
CA PHE A 72 5.14 6.73 -7.11
C PHE A 72 5.18 5.26 -7.53
N LEU A 73 4.05 4.70 -8.00
CA LEU A 73 3.95 3.30 -8.43
C LEU A 73 4.87 2.97 -9.61
N ASN A 74 5.05 3.88 -10.56
CA ASN A 74 5.98 3.69 -11.69
C ASN A 74 7.47 3.73 -11.29
N ASN A 75 7.81 4.23 -10.10
CA ASN A 75 9.19 4.41 -9.66
C ASN A 75 9.53 3.65 -8.36
N LEU A 76 8.56 2.97 -7.76
CA LEU A 76 8.74 2.22 -6.51
C LEU A 76 9.67 1.02 -6.70
N GLY A 77 9.47 0.25 -7.77
CA GLY A 77 10.31 -0.88 -8.13
C GLY A 77 11.76 -0.46 -8.42
N GLY A 78 12.72 -1.21 -7.87
CA GLY A 78 14.15 -0.89 -7.99
C GLY A 78 14.62 0.23 -7.05
N SER A 79 13.73 0.82 -6.25
CA SER A 79 14.11 1.82 -5.26
C SER A 79 14.84 1.17 -4.07
N PRO A 80 15.66 1.93 -3.32
CA PRO A 80 16.22 1.44 -2.07
C PRO A 80 15.16 1.08 -1.03
N TYR A 81 14.01 1.78 -1.06
CA TYR A 81 12.89 1.53 -0.14
C TYR A 81 12.27 0.15 -0.40
N TYR A 82 11.84 -0.13 -1.63
CA TYR A 82 11.26 -1.43 -2.00
C TYR A 82 12.31 -2.56 -1.97
N ASN A 83 13.61 -2.23 -1.96
CA ASN A 83 14.68 -3.21 -1.76
C ASN A 83 14.59 -3.91 -0.39
N ILE A 84 13.90 -3.31 0.59
CA ILE A 84 13.65 -3.91 1.91
C ILE A 84 12.97 -5.27 1.75
N ASN A 85 12.03 -5.42 0.82
CA ASN A 85 11.31 -6.68 0.61
C ASN A 85 12.20 -7.82 0.12
N THR A 86 13.37 -7.54 -0.47
CA THR A 86 14.35 -8.58 -0.84
C THR A 86 14.91 -9.35 0.36
N THR A 87 14.66 -8.88 1.59
CA THR A 87 15.00 -9.59 2.81
C THR A 87 14.00 -10.68 3.19
N TYR A 88 12.89 -10.81 2.46
CA TYR A 88 11.85 -11.81 2.67
C TYR A 88 11.91 -12.88 1.58
N THR A 89 11.49 -14.10 1.90
CA THR A 89 11.55 -15.25 0.99
C THR A 89 10.27 -16.07 0.96
N ASP A 90 10.03 -16.81 -0.11
CA ASP A 90 9.02 -17.87 -0.16
C ASP A 90 9.44 -19.13 0.62
N SER A 91 8.59 -20.17 0.59
CA SER A 91 8.86 -21.48 1.21
C SER A 91 10.05 -22.24 0.61
N ALA A 92 10.47 -21.91 -0.61
CA ALA A 92 11.65 -22.48 -1.25
C ALA A 92 12.94 -21.69 -0.92
N GLY A 93 12.84 -20.60 -0.16
CA GLY A 93 13.95 -19.70 0.13
C GLY A 93 14.29 -18.74 -1.01
N THR A 94 13.39 -18.58 -1.99
CA THR A 94 13.53 -17.60 -3.07
C THR A 94 13.20 -16.22 -2.53
N ALA A 95 14.15 -15.29 -2.61
CA ALA A 95 13.93 -13.91 -2.20
C ALA A 95 12.97 -13.19 -3.13
N ILE A 96 12.15 -12.32 -2.56
CA ILE A 96 11.36 -11.35 -3.32
C ILE A 96 12.30 -10.44 -4.13
N GLN A 97 11.89 -10.07 -5.34
CA GLN A 97 12.64 -9.18 -6.20
C GLN A 97 12.36 -7.73 -5.82
N ASN A 98 13.38 -6.87 -5.92
CA ASN A 98 13.18 -5.42 -5.86
C ASN A 98 12.53 -4.92 -7.17
N SER A 99 11.25 -5.24 -7.36
CA SER A 99 10.51 -4.95 -8.57
C SER A 99 9.03 -4.77 -8.26
N VAL A 100 8.50 -3.63 -8.70
CA VAL A 100 7.08 -3.35 -8.83
C VAL A 100 6.83 -2.93 -10.26
N THR A 101 5.83 -3.52 -10.92
CA THR A 101 5.37 -3.05 -12.23
C THR A 101 3.96 -2.50 -12.11
N TYR A 102 3.79 -1.21 -12.33
CA TYR A 102 2.46 -0.60 -12.45
C TYR A 102 1.90 -0.86 -13.85
N THR A 103 0.95 -1.79 -13.96
CA THR A 103 0.52 -2.33 -15.25
C THR A 103 -0.52 -1.45 -15.92
N GLU A 104 -1.58 -1.10 -15.20
CA GLU A 104 -2.75 -0.43 -15.74
C GLU A 104 -3.50 0.37 -14.67
N PHE A 105 -4.30 1.32 -15.13
CA PHE A 105 -5.34 1.94 -14.31
C PHE A 105 -6.70 1.76 -14.93
N TRP A 106 -7.73 1.75 -14.08
CA TRP A 106 -9.12 1.90 -14.47
C TRP A 106 -9.80 2.94 -13.58
N ALA A 107 -10.18 4.08 -14.18
CA ALA A 107 -10.94 5.12 -13.52
C ALA A 107 -12.43 4.84 -13.65
N SER A 108 -12.96 3.98 -12.79
CA SER A 108 -14.36 3.59 -12.83
C SER A 108 -15.28 4.69 -12.31
N ASN A 109 -16.21 5.12 -13.16
CA ASN A 109 -17.22 6.14 -12.85
C ASN A 109 -18.64 5.57 -12.73
N THR A 110 -18.76 4.25 -12.58
CA THR A 110 -20.03 3.55 -12.43
C THR A 110 -20.19 3.02 -11.01
N ASN A 111 -21.43 3.02 -10.50
CA ASN A 111 -21.75 2.57 -9.13
C ASN A 111 -20.85 3.20 -8.06
N VAL A 112 -20.49 4.47 -8.25
CA VAL A 112 -19.55 5.19 -7.39
C VAL A 112 -20.09 5.23 -5.94
N PRO A 113 -19.27 4.88 -4.93
CA PRO A 113 -19.69 4.93 -3.54
C PRO A 113 -20.07 6.34 -3.12
N LEU A 114 -21.06 6.44 -2.23
CA LEU A 114 -21.45 7.72 -1.66
C LEU A 114 -20.54 8.06 -0.46
N PRO A 115 -20.21 9.34 -0.24
CA PRO A 115 -19.52 9.80 0.96
C PRO A 115 -20.20 9.31 2.23
N ILE A 116 -19.41 8.95 3.24
CA ILE A 116 -19.82 8.57 4.61
C ILE A 116 -20.63 7.26 4.66
N VAL A 117 -20.95 6.65 3.52
CA VAL A 117 -21.59 5.34 3.46
C VAL A 117 -20.49 4.26 3.47
N PRO A 118 -20.52 3.31 4.43
CA PRO A 118 -19.61 2.19 4.43
C PRO A 118 -19.70 1.39 3.12
N VAL A 119 -18.54 1.16 2.51
CA VAL A 119 -18.39 0.20 1.40
C VAL A 119 -17.89 -1.10 1.98
N THR A 120 -18.64 -2.17 1.84
CA THR A 120 -18.23 -3.51 2.32
C THR A 120 -17.13 -4.11 1.44
N ASP A 121 -16.37 -5.06 1.99
CA ASP A 121 -15.42 -5.86 1.21
C ASP A 121 -16.06 -6.48 -0.03
N LEU A 122 -17.27 -7.04 0.12
CA LEU A 122 -17.99 -7.64 -0.99
C LEU A 122 -18.28 -6.62 -2.12
N GLN A 123 -18.50 -5.35 -1.81
CA GLN A 123 -18.69 -4.31 -2.83
C GLN A 123 -17.39 -3.96 -3.55
N MET A 124 -16.27 -3.90 -2.83
CA MET A 124 -14.95 -3.72 -3.43
C MET A 124 -14.53 -4.91 -4.30
N GLN A 125 -14.73 -6.12 -3.81
CA GLN A 125 -14.47 -7.35 -4.57
C GLN A 125 -15.33 -7.40 -5.84
N ASN A 126 -16.64 -7.07 -5.73
CA ASN A 126 -17.52 -6.97 -6.90
C ASN A 126 -17.08 -5.89 -7.90
N GLN A 127 -16.48 -4.79 -7.42
CA GLN A 127 -15.95 -3.75 -8.29
C GLN A 127 -14.76 -4.26 -9.11
N ILE A 128 -13.82 -4.99 -8.48
CA ILE A 128 -12.72 -5.65 -9.20
C ILE A 128 -13.25 -6.68 -10.21
N ILE A 129 -14.21 -7.52 -9.79
CA ILE A 129 -14.86 -8.52 -10.66
C ILE A 129 -15.53 -7.85 -11.87
N ALA A 130 -16.15 -6.68 -11.68
CA ALA A 130 -16.73 -5.91 -12.79
C ALA A 130 -15.66 -5.42 -13.76
N GLY A 131 -14.49 -5.00 -13.26
CA GLY A 131 -13.33 -4.65 -14.08
C GLY A 131 -12.85 -5.81 -14.94
N PHE A 132 -12.69 -7.00 -14.36
CA PHE A 132 -12.33 -8.22 -15.11
C PHE A 132 -13.39 -8.61 -16.14
N THR A 133 -14.66 -8.60 -15.75
CA THR A 133 -15.76 -9.06 -16.61
C THR A 133 -16.01 -8.11 -17.78
N SER A 134 -15.77 -6.81 -17.59
CA SER A 134 -15.90 -5.79 -18.64
C SER A 134 -14.64 -5.60 -19.49
N GLY A 135 -13.53 -6.24 -19.13
CA GLY A 135 -12.24 -6.10 -19.81
C GLY A 135 -11.53 -4.77 -19.54
N GLN A 136 -11.89 -4.07 -18.46
CA GLN A 136 -11.23 -2.83 -18.02
C GLN A 136 -10.01 -3.08 -17.13
N LEU A 137 -9.93 -4.29 -16.55
CA LEU A 137 -8.79 -4.79 -15.80
C LEU A 137 -8.39 -6.16 -16.34
N THR A 138 -7.10 -6.46 -16.31
CA THR A 138 -6.55 -7.77 -16.65
C THR A 138 -6.21 -8.52 -15.37
N TYR A 139 -6.81 -9.71 -15.19
CA TYR A 139 -6.43 -10.59 -14.08
C TYR A 139 -4.99 -11.10 -14.26
N ASP A 140 -4.22 -11.03 -13.18
CA ASP A 140 -2.89 -11.58 -13.01
C ASP A 140 -2.67 -11.95 -11.53
N PRO A 141 -2.16 -13.16 -11.23
CA PRO A 141 -1.99 -13.64 -9.86
C PRO A 141 -0.91 -12.90 -9.08
N SER A 142 -0.03 -12.12 -9.72
CA SER A 142 0.99 -11.33 -9.02
C SER A 142 0.60 -9.87 -8.89
N THR A 143 -0.64 -9.50 -9.22
CA THR A 143 -1.14 -8.13 -9.16
C THR A 143 -1.92 -7.86 -7.88
N LEU A 144 -1.54 -6.79 -7.19
CA LEU A 144 -2.37 -6.11 -6.19
C LEU A 144 -3.28 -5.09 -6.89
N TYR A 145 -4.60 -5.24 -6.72
CA TYR A 145 -5.61 -4.30 -7.25
C TYR A 145 -5.94 -3.24 -6.19
N LEU A 146 -5.38 -2.04 -6.35
CA LEU A 146 -5.50 -0.92 -5.42
C LEU A 146 -6.80 -0.15 -5.70
N ILE A 147 -7.72 -0.08 -4.75
CA ILE A 147 -9.00 0.62 -4.90
C ILE A 147 -8.92 1.98 -4.22
N PHE A 148 -8.70 3.04 -5.01
CA PHE A 148 -8.74 4.42 -4.56
C PHE A 148 -10.17 4.95 -4.59
N SER A 149 -10.63 5.58 -3.50
CA SER A 149 -11.97 6.19 -3.44
C SER A 149 -11.95 7.71 -3.42
N ASP A 150 -13.07 8.32 -3.79
CA ASP A 150 -13.29 9.76 -3.61
C ASP A 150 -13.34 10.17 -2.13
N GLN A 151 -13.35 11.48 -1.89
CA GLN A 151 -13.41 12.08 -0.58
C GLN A 151 -14.52 11.50 0.30
N LEU A 152 -14.18 11.27 1.58
CA LEU A 152 -15.05 10.83 2.66
C LEU A 152 -15.72 9.46 2.44
N VAL A 153 -15.32 8.69 1.44
CA VAL A 153 -15.80 7.32 1.26
C VAL A 153 -15.16 6.42 2.33
N ASN A 154 -15.99 5.65 3.04
CA ASN A 154 -15.54 4.75 4.09
C ASN A 154 -15.36 3.33 3.54
N LEU A 155 -14.24 3.08 2.86
CA LEU A 155 -13.92 1.73 2.36
C LEU A 155 -13.72 0.77 3.53
N GLY A 156 -14.34 -0.40 3.45
CA GLY A 156 -14.39 -1.45 4.46
C GLY A 156 -15.17 -1.12 5.73
N GLY A 157 -15.69 0.11 5.87
CA GLY A 157 -16.51 0.55 6.99
C GLY A 157 -15.77 0.96 8.27
N GLY A 158 -14.45 0.73 8.33
CA GLY A 158 -13.59 1.05 9.47
C GLY A 158 -12.64 2.23 9.24
N PHE A 159 -12.66 2.87 8.06
CA PHE A 159 -11.75 3.95 7.72
C PHE A 159 -11.81 5.09 8.76
N GLY A 160 -10.63 5.49 9.23
CA GLY A 160 -10.44 6.57 10.20
C GLY A 160 -10.84 6.25 11.65
N SER A 161 -11.29 5.02 11.91
CA SER A 161 -11.64 4.57 13.26
C SER A 161 -10.90 3.31 13.68
N VAL A 162 -10.69 2.39 12.73
CA VAL A 162 -10.01 1.10 12.90
C VAL A 162 -8.67 1.10 12.16
N TYR A 163 -8.67 1.58 10.92
CA TYR A 163 -7.50 1.61 10.03
C TYR A 163 -7.53 2.84 9.12
N CYS A 164 -6.43 3.06 8.40
CA CYS A 164 -6.35 4.07 7.34
C CYS A 164 -6.42 3.45 5.94
N ALA A 165 -5.75 2.30 5.75
CA ALA A 165 -5.90 1.43 4.61
C ALA A 165 -5.85 -0.03 5.09
N TYR A 166 -6.10 -0.96 4.19
CA TYR A 166 -5.84 -2.38 4.43
C TYR A 166 -5.76 -3.14 3.12
N HIS A 167 -5.11 -4.30 3.15
CA HIS A 167 -5.11 -5.26 2.07
C HIS A 167 -5.80 -6.57 2.44
N GLY A 168 -6.09 -7.39 1.43
CA GLY A 168 -6.67 -8.70 1.61
C GLY A 168 -6.84 -9.44 0.29
N ASN A 169 -7.38 -10.65 0.37
CA ASN A 169 -7.61 -11.50 -0.80
C ASN A 169 -9.05 -12.00 -0.89
N PHE A 170 -9.42 -12.47 -2.09
CA PHE A 170 -10.66 -13.19 -2.31
C PHE A 170 -10.54 -14.12 -3.52
N THR A 171 -11.41 -15.13 -3.58
CA THR A 171 -11.46 -16.05 -4.71
C THR A 171 -12.42 -15.59 -5.80
N TRP A 172 -11.95 -15.54 -7.05
CA TRP A 172 -12.76 -15.34 -8.25
C TRP A 172 -12.53 -16.44 -9.29
N ASN A 173 -13.54 -17.28 -9.55
CA ASN A 173 -13.45 -18.40 -10.49
C ASN A 173 -12.29 -19.37 -10.22
N GLY A 174 -11.96 -19.59 -8.94
CA GLY A 174 -10.84 -20.43 -8.52
C GLY A 174 -9.47 -19.75 -8.58
N ASN A 175 -9.43 -18.49 -8.99
CA ASN A 175 -8.23 -17.66 -8.94
C ASN A 175 -8.21 -16.87 -7.64
N ASP A 176 -7.03 -16.75 -7.06
CA ASP A 176 -6.79 -15.84 -5.94
C ASP A 176 -6.52 -14.41 -6.45
N VAL A 177 -7.13 -13.41 -5.80
CA VAL A 177 -7.12 -11.99 -6.17
C VAL A 177 -6.81 -11.14 -4.94
N LYS A 178 -5.72 -10.36 -5.02
CA LYS A 178 -5.27 -9.44 -3.97
C LYS A 178 -5.83 -8.05 -4.19
N TYR A 179 -6.35 -7.41 -3.16
CA TYR A 179 -6.81 -6.03 -3.24
C TYR A 179 -6.37 -5.22 -2.03
N ALA A 180 -6.31 -3.91 -2.21
CA ALA A 180 -6.20 -2.98 -1.09
C ALA A 180 -7.31 -1.94 -1.16
N ALA A 181 -7.88 -1.62 0.00
CA ALA A 181 -8.74 -0.47 0.18
C ALA A 181 -7.86 0.75 0.46
N MET A 182 -7.93 1.74 -0.43
CA MET A 182 -7.15 2.98 -0.38
C MET A 182 -8.11 4.18 -0.27
N PRO A 183 -8.65 4.47 0.92
CA PRO A 183 -9.54 5.60 1.12
C PRO A 183 -8.77 6.93 1.04
N HIS A 184 -9.47 8.04 0.83
CA HIS A 184 -8.85 9.35 0.69
C HIS A 184 -8.27 9.87 2.02
N ASP A 185 -7.02 9.50 2.32
CA ASP A 185 -6.39 9.60 3.64
C ASP A 185 -6.36 11.01 4.24
N ILE A 186 -6.22 12.04 3.39
CA ILE A 186 -6.15 13.44 3.82
C ILE A 186 -7.46 13.91 4.51
N ASP A 187 -8.58 13.21 4.30
CA ASP A 187 -9.86 13.55 4.94
C ASP A 187 -9.91 13.19 6.43
N VAL A 188 -8.98 12.35 6.90
CA VAL A 188 -8.91 11.90 8.29
C VAL A 188 -7.59 12.30 8.91
N PHE A 189 -7.67 13.10 9.98
CA PHE A 189 -6.50 13.67 10.65
C PHE A 189 -5.46 12.63 11.09
N ASP A 190 -5.89 11.47 11.62
CA ASP A 190 -4.97 10.42 12.08
C ASP A 190 -4.57 9.42 10.98
N CYS A 191 -4.91 9.70 9.72
CA CYS A 191 -4.52 8.89 8.56
C CYS A 191 -3.51 9.57 7.65
N ASN A 192 -2.93 10.69 8.10
CA ASN A 192 -1.81 11.31 7.42
C ASN A 192 -0.88 12.00 8.43
N ALA A 193 0.39 12.13 8.07
CA ALA A 193 1.40 12.79 8.90
C ALA A 193 1.99 14.04 8.21
N LEU A 194 1.27 14.57 7.20
CA LEU A 194 1.81 15.63 6.36
C LEU A 194 2.04 16.92 7.14
N SER A 195 3.18 17.55 6.84
CA SER A 195 3.45 18.94 7.17
C SER A 195 3.86 19.63 5.89
N GLY A 196 2.90 20.30 5.25
CA GLY A 196 2.99 20.69 3.84
C GLY A 196 2.78 19.51 2.88
N SER A 197 2.86 19.78 1.59
CA SER A 197 2.71 18.80 0.52
C SER A 197 3.94 18.88 -0.40
N PRO A 198 4.89 17.92 -0.27
CA PRO A 198 6.11 17.90 -1.08
C PRO A 198 5.90 17.97 -2.59
N ASN A 199 4.76 17.49 -3.10
CA ASN A 199 4.45 17.43 -4.52
C ASN A 199 3.32 18.38 -4.95
N ASP A 200 2.94 19.33 -4.09
CA ASP A 200 1.83 20.28 -4.30
C ASP A 200 0.47 19.59 -4.62
N ASP A 201 0.31 18.35 -4.16
CA ASP A 201 -0.93 17.56 -4.15
C ASP A 201 -1.06 16.85 -2.80
N ALA A 202 -1.70 17.54 -1.84
CA ALA A 202 -1.79 17.06 -0.45
C ALA A 202 -2.58 15.74 -0.32
N ALA A 203 -3.55 15.50 -1.22
CA ALA A 203 -4.31 14.27 -1.22
C ALA A 203 -3.43 13.08 -1.60
N ALA A 204 -2.70 13.20 -2.71
CA ALA A 204 -1.81 12.13 -3.15
C ALA A 204 -0.59 11.97 -2.23
N ASP A 205 -0.04 13.06 -1.70
CA ASP A 205 1.08 12.99 -0.75
C ASP A 205 0.70 12.27 0.55
N ALA A 206 -0.55 12.42 1.01
CA ALA A 206 -1.05 11.72 2.17
C ALA A 206 -1.21 10.22 1.87
N GLU A 207 -1.86 9.91 0.76
CA GLU A 207 -2.16 8.53 0.34
C GLU A 207 -0.90 7.68 0.11
N VAL A 208 0.19 8.27 -0.43
CA VAL A 208 1.42 7.52 -0.73
C VAL A 208 1.97 6.82 0.52
N ASN A 209 1.71 7.35 1.71
CA ASN A 209 2.14 6.75 2.97
C ASN A 209 1.52 5.36 3.21
N THR A 210 0.20 5.26 3.15
CA THR A 210 -0.51 3.99 3.33
C THR A 210 -0.43 3.12 2.09
N LEU A 211 -0.36 3.71 0.89
CA LEU A 211 -0.13 2.99 -0.35
C LEU A 211 1.16 2.17 -0.30
N ALA A 212 2.24 2.77 0.18
CA ALA A 212 3.50 2.07 0.38
C ALA A 212 3.33 0.93 1.40
N HIS A 213 2.68 1.21 2.54
CA HIS A 213 2.40 0.22 3.58
C HIS A 213 1.68 -1.02 3.02
N GLU A 214 0.51 -0.83 2.41
CA GLU A 214 -0.29 -1.94 1.89
C GLU A 214 0.40 -2.66 0.73
N THR A 215 1.14 -1.93 -0.13
CA THR A 215 1.86 -2.56 -1.24
C THR A 215 2.96 -3.49 -0.72
N GLU A 216 3.70 -3.07 0.30
CA GLU A 216 4.82 -3.83 0.87
C GLU A 216 4.33 -5.02 1.72
N GLU A 217 3.20 -4.88 2.42
CA GLU A 217 2.57 -5.97 3.19
C GLU A 217 2.01 -7.05 2.27
N THR A 218 1.21 -6.69 1.26
CA THR A 218 0.74 -7.66 0.26
C THR A 218 1.91 -8.35 -0.45
N ASN A 219 3.06 -7.68 -0.60
CA ASN A 219 4.22 -8.29 -1.23
C ASN A 219 4.75 -9.49 -0.42
N THR A 220 4.86 -9.28 0.89
CA THR A 220 5.41 -10.25 1.83
C THR A 220 4.36 -11.20 2.39
N ASP A 221 3.08 -10.90 2.26
CA ASP A 221 2.01 -11.70 2.86
C ASP A 221 0.67 -11.57 2.11
N GLU A 222 0.64 -12.01 0.86
CA GLU A 222 -0.53 -11.80 -0.01
C GLU A 222 -1.83 -12.47 0.48
N ASP A 223 -1.70 -13.53 1.29
CA ASP A 223 -2.83 -14.31 1.82
C ASP A 223 -3.07 -14.11 3.33
N LEU A 224 -2.30 -13.25 4.00
CA LEU A 224 -2.31 -13.00 5.45
C LEU A 224 -1.92 -14.25 6.27
N ASP A 225 -1.05 -15.09 5.73
CA ASP A 225 -0.52 -16.30 6.35
C ASP A 225 0.98 -16.59 6.04
N ALA A 226 1.74 -15.60 5.58
CA ALA A 226 3.15 -15.71 5.19
C ALA A 226 4.12 -15.05 6.17
N TRP A 227 4.24 -13.72 6.28
CA TRP A 227 5.28 -13.06 7.07
C TRP A 227 4.74 -12.07 8.08
N TYR A 228 4.71 -12.49 9.35
CA TYR A 228 4.28 -11.65 10.47
C TYR A 228 4.97 -12.05 11.78
N ASP A 229 4.96 -11.15 12.77
CA ASP A 229 5.54 -11.42 14.08
C ASP A 229 4.57 -12.19 15.02
N ASN A 230 5.03 -12.53 16.23
CA ASN A 230 4.19 -13.29 17.18
C ASN A 230 2.93 -12.55 17.66
N SER A 231 2.81 -11.25 17.40
CA SER A 231 1.62 -10.43 17.68
C SER A 231 0.75 -10.22 16.44
N GLY A 232 1.12 -10.79 15.30
CA GLY A 232 0.41 -10.66 14.03
C GLY A 232 0.75 -9.39 13.24
N ASN A 233 1.81 -8.66 13.60
CA ASN A 233 2.21 -7.48 12.83
C ASN A 233 3.04 -7.92 11.61
N GLU A 234 2.63 -7.48 10.43
CA GLU A 234 3.35 -7.63 9.16
C GLU A 234 4.55 -6.66 9.09
N ASN A 235 5.27 -6.62 7.95
CA ASN A 235 6.46 -5.78 7.79
C ASN A 235 6.15 -4.28 7.92
N GLY A 236 5.06 -3.80 7.32
CA GLY A 236 4.60 -2.42 7.43
C GLY A 236 4.16 -2.07 8.85
N ASP A 237 3.33 -2.90 9.47
CA ASP A 237 2.74 -2.71 10.79
C ASP A 237 3.78 -2.48 11.88
N LYS A 238 4.88 -3.24 11.83
CA LYS A 238 6.00 -3.10 12.78
C LYS A 238 6.64 -1.71 12.76
N CYS A 239 6.42 -0.96 11.67
CA CYS A 239 6.96 0.37 11.45
C CYS A 239 5.87 1.44 11.26
N ALA A 240 4.62 1.11 11.55
CA ALA A 240 3.51 2.03 11.50
C ALA A 240 3.82 3.29 12.35
N TRP A 241 3.60 4.44 11.74
CA TRP A 241 3.84 5.82 12.15
C TRP A 241 5.28 6.16 12.55
N ASN A 242 6.23 5.29 12.19
CA ASN A 242 7.65 5.59 12.33
C ASN A 242 8.21 6.08 11.00
N PHE A 243 8.46 7.38 10.91
CA PHE A 243 8.99 8.03 9.70
C PHE A 243 10.53 8.13 9.68
N GLY A 244 11.22 7.67 10.73
CA GLY A 244 12.67 7.81 10.83
C GLY A 244 13.15 9.27 10.78
N THR A 245 14.24 9.53 10.06
CA THR A 245 14.77 10.88 9.89
C THR A 245 14.08 11.60 8.72
N THR A 246 13.54 12.78 8.98
CA THR A 246 12.91 13.63 7.96
C THR A 246 13.82 14.80 7.56
N TYR A 247 13.48 15.46 6.47
CA TYR A 247 14.09 16.69 5.99
C TYR A 247 13.04 17.65 5.44
N THR A 248 13.39 18.93 5.37
CA THR A 248 12.55 19.97 4.76
C THR A 248 12.82 20.04 3.26
N THR A 249 11.76 19.96 2.46
CA THR A 249 11.82 20.07 0.99
C THR A 249 11.99 21.52 0.54
N ALA A 250 12.24 21.74 -0.75
CA ALA A 250 12.43 23.08 -1.30
C ALA A 250 11.21 24.00 -1.14
N ASN A 251 9.98 23.45 -1.14
CA ASN A 251 8.75 24.21 -0.92
C ASN A 251 8.39 24.35 0.59
N GLY A 252 9.26 23.91 1.49
CA GLY A 252 9.05 24.02 2.94
C GLY A 252 8.24 22.88 3.56
N SER A 253 7.86 21.87 2.78
CA SER A 253 7.17 20.67 3.27
C SER A 253 8.14 19.69 3.94
N THR A 254 7.59 18.65 4.58
CA THR A 254 8.38 17.57 5.20
C THR A 254 8.39 16.32 4.32
N ALA A 255 9.55 15.71 4.15
CA ALA A 255 9.73 14.43 3.48
C ALA A 255 10.79 13.60 4.20
N ASN A 256 10.92 12.30 3.89
CA ASN A 256 11.98 11.44 4.42
C ASN A 256 12.66 10.57 3.37
N MET A 257 12.13 10.52 2.14
CA MET A 257 12.75 9.80 1.04
C MET A 257 12.43 10.43 -0.32
N LYS A 258 13.26 10.08 -1.30
CA LYS A 258 12.98 10.33 -2.71
C LYS A 258 12.67 9.02 -3.42
N ILE A 259 11.63 9.02 -4.23
CA ILE A 259 11.34 8.00 -5.23
C ILE A 259 11.42 8.68 -6.59
N GLY A 260 12.26 8.14 -7.48
CA GLY A 260 12.69 8.87 -8.67
C GLY A 260 13.28 10.23 -8.30
N THR A 261 12.61 11.30 -8.70
CA THR A 261 12.99 12.70 -8.42
C THR A 261 12.07 13.41 -7.43
N LYS A 262 10.95 12.79 -7.04
CA LYS A 262 9.94 13.38 -6.14
C LYS A 262 10.24 13.06 -4.67
N ASP A 263 9.86 13.98 -3.80
CA ASP A 263 9.99 13.87 -2.35
C ASP A 263 8.72 13.27 -1.76
N PHE A 264 8.85 12.36 -0.80
CA PHE A 264 7.71 11.71 -0.13
C PHE A 264 7.94 11.59 1.37
N LEU A 265 6.84 11.58 2.14
CA LEU A 265 6.84 11.26 3.56
C LEU A 265 6.13 9.92 3.73
N VAL A 266 6.90 8.85 3.94
CA VAL A 266 6.38 7.48 4.04
C VAL A 266 6.87 6.84 5.31
N GLN A 267 6.08 5.98 5.93
CA GLN A 267 6.54 5.15 7.04
C GLN A 267 7.77 4.32 6.64
N GLN A 268 8.62 4.00 7.61
CA GLN A 268 9.66 3.02 7.41
C GLN A 268 9.05 1.64 7.15
N ASN A 269 9.79 0.73 6.52
CA ASN A 269 9.41 -0.69 6.43
C ASN A 269 10.40 -1.54 7.26
N TRP A 270 9.94 -2.68 7.77
CA TRP A 270 10.76 -3.58 8.58
C TRP A 270 11.75 -4.36 7.71
N VAL A 271 13.04 -4.24 7.99
CA VAL A 271 14.09 -5.02 7.34
C VAL A 271 14.21 -6.39 8.01
N ASN A 272 13.97 -7.48 7.29
CA ASN A 272 14.15 -8.86 7.79
C ASN A 272 15.61 -9.32 7.66
N ALA A 273 16.55 -8.55 8.19
CA ALA A 273 17.97 -8.87 8.20
C ALA A 273 18.70 -8.18 9.35
N ASN A 274 19.87 -8.71 9.74
CA ASN A 274 20.78 -8.11 10.72
C ASN A 274 20.12 -7.72 12.06
N GLY A 275 19.12 -8.49 12.51
CA GLY A 275 18.43 -8.25 13.78
C GLY A 275 17.18 -7.40 13.70
N GLY A 276 16.69 -7.12 12.50
CA GLY A 276 15.42 -6.43 12.33
C GLY A 276 15.51 -4.92 12.49
N GLY A 277 14.60 -4.20 11.85
CA GLY A 277 14.34 -2.81 12.20
C GLY A 277 13.77 -1.96 11.07
N CYS A 278 13.06 -0.91 11.48
CA CYS A 278 12.45 0.06 10.58
C CYS A 278 13.50 0.88 9.83
N ARG A 279 13.48 0.84 8.50
CA ARG A 279 14.37 1.59 7.60
C ARG A 279 13.58 2.18 6.42
N LEU A 280 14.19 3.14 5.74
CA LEU A 280 13.69 3.68 4.45
C LEU A 280 14.47 3.11 3.26
N SER A 281 15.43 2.22 3.52
CA SER A 281 16.30 1.67 2.49
C SER A 281 16.95 0.37 2.95
N TRP A 282 17.21 -0.52 2.00
CA TRP A 282 18.10 -1.68 2.13
C TRP A 282 19.08 -1.76 0.97
#